data_AF-A0A7C6F0K2-F1
#
_entry.id   AF-A0A7C6F0K2-F1
#
_cell.length_a   1.000
_cell.length_b   1.000
_cell.length_c   1.000
_cell.angle_alpha   90.00
_cell.angle_beta   90.00
_cell.angle_gamma   90.00
#
_symmetry.space_group_name_H-M   'P 1'
#
loop_
_entity.id
_entity.type
_entity.pdbx_description
1 polymer ?
#
loop_
_entity_poly.entity_id
_entity_poly.type
_entity_poly.pdbx_seq_one_letter_code
_entity_poly.pdbx_strand_id
1 'polypeptide(L)'
;MSKRRTADQIVKLLRDAERDLAKGLTVADVCRKLGIAENTYYRWRQHHDPAQIDESRRIRERETEVERLKLLVAELLLDKKMLQEVAKKKW
;
A
#
# COMPACT_ATOMS: atom_id res chain seq x y z
N MET A 1 21.02 -23.27 -13.42
CA MET A 1 20.54 -21.92 -13.08
C MET A 1 19.17 -22.04 -12.44
N SER A 2 18.96 -21.48 -11.23
CA SER A 2 17.64 -21.49 -10.58
C SER A 2 16.68 -20.58 -11.33
N LYS A 3 15.52 -21.12 -11.76
CA LYS A 3 14.51 -20.37 -12.51
C LYS A 3 13.82 -19.40 -11.55
N ARG A 4 13.99 -18.08 -11.76
CA ARG A 4 13.26 -17.07 -10.97
C ARG A 4 11.75 -17.26 -11.21
N ARG A 5 10.98 -17.29 -10.13
CA ARG A 5 9.51 -17.30 -10.18
C ARG A 5 9.01 -15.93 -10.61
N THR A 6 7.93 -15.90 -11.38
CA THR A 6 7.24 -14.66 -11.76
C THR A 6 6.40 -14.12 -10.61
N ALA A 7 6.02 -12.84 -10.67
CA ALA A 7 5.14 -12.23 -9.66
C ALA A 7 3.82 -13.01 -9.51
N ASP A 8 3.17 -13.38 -10.61
CA ASP A 8 1.91 -14.15 -10.57
C ASP A 8 2.08 -15.53 -9.93
N GLN A 9 3.21 -16.19 -10.17
CA GLN A 9 3.53 -17.46 -9.52
C GLN A 9 3.72 -17.27 -8.02
N ILE A 10 4.37 -16.19 -7.59
CA ILE A 10 4.56 -15.88 -6.18
C ILE A 10 3.20 -15.59 -5.51
N VAL A 11 2.34 -14.79 -6.13
CA VAL A 11 0.99 -14.49 -5.61
C VAL A 11 0.17 -15.77 -5.46
N LYS A 12 0.22 -16.69 -6.44
CA LYS A 12 -0.46 -17.98 -6.34
C LYS A 12 0.07 -18.82 -5.17
N LEU A 13 1.39 -18.88 -4.99
CA LEU A 13 2.01 -19.61 -3.88
C LEU A 13 1.68 -18.99 -2.52
N LEU A 14 1.58 -17.65 -2.42
CA LEU A 14 1.14 -16.97 -1.19
C LEU A 14 -0.32 -17.28 -0.86
N ARG A 15 -1.21 -17.33 -1.85
CA ARG A 15 -2.60 -17.75 -1.64
C ARG A 15 -2.70 -19.22 -1.21
N ASP A 16 -1.83 -20.08 -1.75
CA ASP A 16 -1.77 -21.49 -1.35
C ASP A 16 -1.27 -21.62 0.09
N ALA A 17 -0.24 -20.84 0.47
CA ALA A 17 0.25 -20.72 1.84
C ALA A 17 -0.85 -20.29 2.82
N GLU A 18 -1.62 -19.24 2.49
CA GLU A 18 -2.72 -18.76 3.33
C GLU A 18 -3.78 -19.84 3.59
N ARG A 19 -4.14 -20.63 2.57
CA ARG A 19 -5.11 -21.73 2.73
C ARG A 19 -4.58 -22.83 3.65
N ASP A 20 -3.28 -23.12 3.60
CA ASP A 20 -2.68 -24.12 4.46
C ASP A 20 -2.53 -23.60 5.90
N LEU A 21 -2.18 -22.33 6.09
CA LEU A 21 -2.17 -21.68 7.41
C LEU A 21 -3.58 -21.67 8.03
N ALA A 22 -4.62 -21.39 7.25
CA ALA A 22 -6.01 -21.43 7.71
C ALA A 22 -6.48 -22.84 8.13
N LYS A 23 -5.82 -23.90 7.64
CA LYS A 23 -6.02 -25.28 8.07
C LYS A 23 -5.22 -25.65 9.32
N GLY A 24 -4.47 -24.72 9.88
CA GLY A 24 -3.66 -24.90 11.09
C GLY A 24 -2.22 -25.34 10.85
N LEU A 25 -1.72 -25.33 9.61
CA LEU A 25 -0.29 -25.59 9.37
C LEU A 25 0.55 -24.42 9.89
N THR A 26 1.79 -24.71 10.30
CA THR A 26 2.75 -23.67 10.65
C THR A 26 3.40 -23.06 9.40
N VAL A 27 3.98 -21.87 9.53
CA VAL A 27 4.77 -21.26 8.44
C VAL A 27 5.92 -22.18 8.01
N ALA A 28 6.55 -22.88 8.95
CA ALA A 28 7.63 -23.83 8.66
C ALA A 28 7.14 -24.99 7.77
N ASP A 29 5.96 -25.55 8.06
CA ASP A 29 5.37 -26.64 7.27
C ASP A 29 4.99 -26.17 5.87
N VAL A 30 4.39 -24.98 5.78
CA VAL A 30 4.06 -24.35 4.50
C VAL A 30 5.31 -24.09 3.67
N CYS A 31 6.38 -23.53 4.26
CA CYS A 31 7.64 -23.27 3.56
C CYS A 31 8.29 -24.57 3.06
N ARG A 32 8.26 -25.63 3.88
CA ARG A 32 8.73 -26.97 3.49
C ARG A 32 7.92 -27.52 2.31
N LYS A 33 6.59 -27.39 2.34
CA LYS A 33 5.68 -27.83 1.27
C LYS A 33 5.90 -27.08 -0.05
N LEU A 34 6.13 -25.76 0.03
CA LEU A 34 6.35 -24.90 -1.13
C LEU A 34 7.81 -24.95 -1.65
N GLY A 35 8.71 -25.63 -0.94
CA GLY A 35 10.13 -25.72 -1.29
C GLY A 35 10.82 -24.35 -1.25
N ILE A 36 10.51 -23.53 -0.24
CA ILE A 36 11.10 -22.21 -0.03
C ILE A 36 11.61 -22.07 1.40
N ALA A 37 12.58 -21.17 1.60
CA ALA A 37 12.99 -20.78 2.93
C ALA A 37 11.97 -19.81 3.54
N GLU A 38 11.82 -19.82 4.87
CA GLU A 38 10.90 -18.91 5.58
C GLU A 38 11.21 -17.43 5.30
N ASN A 39 12.49 -17.05 5.24
CA ASN A 39 12.89 -15.70 4.85
C ASN A 39 12.36 -15.31 3.45
N THR A 40 12.34 -16.26 2.49
CA THR A 40 11.76 -16.02 1.17
C THR A 40 10.26 -15.80 1.26
N TYR A 41 9.55 -16.59 2.08
CA TYR A 41 8.12 -16.43 2.31
C TYR A 41 7.78 -15.04 2.86
N TYR A 42 8.47 -14.58 3.91
CA TYR A 42 8.22 -13.27 4.49
C TYR A 42 8.52 -12.12 3.51
N ARG A 43 9.63 -12.19 2.76
CA ARG A 43 9.94 -11.19 1.73
C ARG A 43 8.89 -11.17 0.63
N TRP A 44 8.42 -12.33 0.18
CA TRP A 44 7.35 -12.38 -0.81
C TRP A 44 6.06 -11.78 -0.29
N ARG A 45 5.68 -12.07 0.95
CA ARG A 45 4.48 -11.50 1.55
C ARG A 45 4.53 -9.97 1.61
N GLN A 46 5.67 -9.39 1.96
CA GLN A 46 5.85 -7.93 1.95
C GLN A 46 5.67 -7.29 0.56
N HIS A 47 6.04 -7.99 -0.51
CA HIS A 47 6.06 -7.43 -1.87
C HIS A 47 4.88 -7.85 -2.76
N HIS A 48 4.22 -8.96 -2.43
CA HIS A 48 3.26 -9.64 -3.30
C HIS A 48 1.95 -10.02 -2.60
N ASP A 49 1.78 -9.75 -1.30
CA ASP A 49 0.49 -9.94 -0.63
C ASP A 49 -0.55 -8.95 -1.19
N PRO A 50 -1.60 -9.43 -1.87
CA PRO A 50 -2.60 -8.57 -2.50
C PRO A 50 -3.27 -7.60 -1.52
N ALA A 51 -3.47 -8.02 -0.26
CA ALA A 51 -4.10 -7.17 0.75
C ALA A 51 -3.19 -6.00 1.15
N GLN A 52 -1.88 -6.25 1.28
CA GLN A 52 -0.92 -5.16 1.53
C GLN A 52 -0.77 -4.24 0.33
N ILE A 53 -0.79 -4.78 -0.89
CA ILE A 53 -0.67 -3.98 -2.12
C ILE A 53 -1.88 -3.04 -2.26
N ASP A 54 -3.08 -3.54 -2.03
CA ASP A 54 -4.31 -2.75 -2.14
C ASP A 54 -4.37 -1.65 -1.07
N GLU A 55 -4.03 -1.97 0.18
CA GLU A 55 -3.98 -0.96 1.25
C GLU A 55 -2.92 0.12 0.95
N SER A 56 -1.73 -0.28 0.49
CA SER A 56 -0.67 0.66 0.10
C SER A 56 -1.10 1.58 -1.04
N ARG A 57 -1.95 1.10 -1.96
CA ARG A 57 -2.53 1.91 -3.04
C ARG A 57 -3.53 2.93 -2.48
N ARG A 58 -4.47 2.49 -1.63
CA ARG A 58 -5.49 3.35 -1.01
C ARG A 58 -4.87 4.45 -0.15
N ILE A 59 -3.79 4.15 0.57
CA ILE A 59 -3.02 5.14 1.35
C ILE A 59 -2.44 6.20 0.42
N ARG A 60 -1.75 5.80 -0.66
CA ARG A 60 -1.17 6.77 -1.62
C ARG A 60 -2.23 7.64 -2.30
N GLU A 61 -3.37 7.07 -2.66
CA GLU A 61 -4.49 7.83 -3.23
C GLU A 61 -5.02 8.87 -2.23
N ARG A 62 -5.14 8.49 -0.95
CA ARG A 62 -5.48 9.42 0.13
C ARG A 62 -4.43 10.51 0.35
N GLU A 63 -3.16 10.15 0.40
CA GLU A 63 -2.06 11.13 0.58
C GLU A 63 -2.04 12.14 -0.56
N THR A 64 -2.24 11.69 -1.79
CA THR A 64 -2.32 12.55 -2.97
C THR A 64 -3.49 13.54 -2.86
N GLU A 65 -4.65 13.07 -2.43
CA GLU A 65 -5.82 13.94 -2.26
C GLU A 65 -5.63 14.93 -1.11
N VAL A 66 -5.03 14.49 0.00
CA VAL A 66 -4.69 15.39 1.12
C VAL A 66 -3.76 16.52 0.65
N GLU A 67 -2.76 16.20 -0.16
CA GLU A 67 -1.83 17.21 -0.68
C GLU A 67 -2.52 18.19 -1.62
N ARG A 68 -3.34 17.68 -2.53
CA ARG A 68 -4.18 18.51 -3.42
C ARG A 68 -5.10 19.45 -2.63
N LEU A 69 -5.77 18.94 -1.59
CA LEU A 69 -6.67 19.74 -0.76
C LEU A 69 -5.92 20.82 0.03
N LYS A 70 -4.73 20.51 0.55
CA LYS A 70 -3.89 21.51 1.24
C LYS A 70 -3.53 22.67 0.32
N LEU A 71 -3.14 22.39 -0.92
CA LEU A 71 -2.83 23.43 -1.91
C LEU A 71 -4.06 24.31 -2.19
N LEU A 72 -5.21 23.70 -2.47
CA LEU A 72 -6.44 24.43 -2.74
C LEU A 72 -6.88 25.30 -1.55
N VAL A 73 -6.75 24.78 -0.32
CA VAL A 73 -7.05 25.55 0.89
C VAL A 73 -6.10 26.73 1.05
N ALA A 74 -4.80 26.54 0.78
CA ALA A 74 -3.83 27.63 0.85
C ALA A 74 -4.14 28.75 -0.14
N GLU A 75 -4.50 28.41 -1.38
CA GLU A 75 -4.93 29.38 -2.41
C GLU A 75 -6.18 30.15 -1.97
N LEU A 76 -7.22 29.45 -1.52
CA LEU A 76 -8.46 30.07 -1.05
C LEU A 76 -8.24 30.98 0.16
N LEU A 77 -7.34 30.61 1.07
CA LEU A 77 -7.00 31.45 2.22
C LEU A 77 -6.25 32.72 1.80
N LEU A 78 -5.39 32.65 0.78
CA LEU A 78 -4.71 33.81 0.23
C LEU A 78 -5.71 34.78 -0.41
N ASP A 79 -6.61 34.27 -1.24
CA ASP A 79 -7.66 35.07 -1.88
C ASP A 79 -8.58 35.73 -0.84
N LYS A 80 -9.02 34.95 0.15
CA LYS A 80 -9.82 35.47 1.27
C LYS A 80 -9.10 36.61 1.98
N LYS A 81 -7.81 36.46 2.27
CA LYS A 81 -7.01 37.49 2.93
C LYS A 81 -6.94 38.75 2.07
N MET A 82 -6.69 38.61 0.77
CA MET A 82 -6.65 39.74 -0.17
C MET A 82 -7.98 40.50 -0.19
N LEU A 83 -9.11 39.79 -0.30
CA LEU A 83 -10.44 40.39 -0.32
C LEU A 83 -10.77 41.11 0.98
N GLN A 84 -10.40 40.53 2.13
CA GLN A 84 -10.57 41.17 3.44
C GLN A 84 -9.78 42.48 3.57
N GLU A 85 -8.54 42.51 3.08
CA GLU A 85 -7.72 43.73 3.10
C GLU A 85 -8.27 44.83 2.18
N VAL A 86 -8.79 44.46 1.00
CA VAL A 86 -9.48 45.42 0.12
C VAL A 86 -10.76 45.96 0.78
N ALA A 87 -11.54 45.11 1.44
CA ALA A 87 -12.76 45.54 2.13
C ALA A 87 -12.47 46.51 3.29
N LYS A 88 -11.39 46.28 4.06
CA LYS A 88 -10.97 47.18 5.15
C LYS A 88 -10.51 48.55 4.65
N LYS A 89 -9.87 48.64 3.48
CA LYS A 89 -9.39 49.90 2.90
C LYS A 89 -10.50 50.79 2.31
N LYS A 90 -11.71 50.26 2.13
CA LYS A 90 -12.87 51.00 1.59
C LYS A 90 -13.65 51.80 2.63
N TRP A 91 -13.22 51.77 3.89
CA TRP A 91 -13.80 52.52 5.01
C TRP A 91 -12.76 53.48 5.59
#